data_AF-A0A699WKI8-F1
#
_entry.id   AF-A0A699WKI8-F1
#
_cell.length_a   1.000
_cell.length_b   1.000
_cell.length_c   1.000
_cell.angle_alpha   90.00
_cell.angle_beta   90.00
_cell.angle_gamma   90.00
#
_symmetry.space_group_name_H-M   'P 1'
#
loop_
_entity.id
_entity.type
_entity.pdbx_description
1 polymer ?
#
loop_
_entity_poly.entity_id
_entity_poly.type
_entity_poly.pdbx_seq_one_letter_code
_entity_poly.pdbx_strand_id
1 'polypeptide(L)'
;MMNRQHEIMIIESVENGPLLWPTIEENEVTRPKRYSELSTTEAIQADCDVKATNIILQGLPPEVYALVSNHKVIKELWERIQLLMQGTLLTKQERECKLYDEFDKFAYKKGESLREFYLRFSLLLNDMNIYNMKLE
;
A
#
# COMPACT_ATOMS: atom_id res chain seq x y z
N MET A 1 24.91 -12.43 12.89
CA MET A 1 24.59 -11.03 12.53
C MET A 1 24.15 -10.93 11.06
N MET A 2 23.09 -11.64 10.65
CA MET A 2 22.55 -11.58 9.27
C MET A 2 21.10 -11.07 9.19
N ASN A 3 20.44 -10.83 10.33
CA ASN A 3 18.99 -10.60 10.32
C ASN A 3 18.60 -9.19 9.87
N ARG A 4 19.33 -8.17 10.32
CA ARG A 4 18.99 -6.76 10.04
C ARG A 4 19.17 -6.39 8.56
N GLN A 5 20.21 -6.90 7.90
CA GLN A 5 20.46 -6.57 6.48
C GLN A 5 19.39 -7.18 5.58
N HIS A 6 19.00 -8.44 5.83
CA HIS A 6 17.92 -9.07 5.07
C HIS A 6 16.55 -8.41 5.35
N GLU A 7 16.29 -7.98 6.59
CA GLU A 7 15.08 -7.21 6.91
C GLU A 7 15.00 -5.89 6.13
N ILE A 8 16.12 -5.17 6.02
CA ILE A 8 16.21 -3.94 5.22
C ILE A 8 15.98 -4.25 3.74
N MET A 9 16.64 -5.28 3.20
CA MET A 9 16.47 -5.66 1.78
C MET A 9 15.02 -6.05 1.45
N ILE A 10 14.31 -6.72 2.37
CA ILE A 10 12.88 -7.03 2.21
C ILE A 10 12.04 -5.75 2.12
N ILE A 11 12.30 -4.75 2.96
CA ILE A 11 11.59 -3.46 2.93
C ILE A 11 11.90 -2.71 1.62
N GLU A 12 13.17 -2.64 1.24
CA GLU A 12 13.61 -1.99 0.00
C GLU A 12 13.00 -2.64 -1.25
N SER A 13 12.74 -3.96 -1.22
CA SER A 13 12.07 -4.70 -2.31
C SER A 13 10.63 -4.21 -2.53
N VAL A 14 9.94 -3.79 -1.47
CA VAL A 14 8.58 -3.26 -1.54
C VAL A 14 8.58 -1.85 -2.11
N GLU A 15 9.51 -1.01 -1.69
CA GLU A 15 9.59 0.40 -2.09
C GLU A 15 10.09 0.58 -3.53
N ASN A 16 11.12 -0.18 -3.91
CA ASN A 16 11.80 0.00 -5.20
C ASN A 16 11.30 -0.97 -6.29
N GLY A 17 10.55 -2.00 -5.90
CA GLY A 17 10.15 -3.10 -6.76
C GLY A 17 11.15 -4.26 -6.76
N PRO A 18 10.82 -5.36 -7.43
CA PRO A 18 11.70 -6.52 -7.45
C PRO A 18 12.92 -6.21 -8.32
N LEU A 19 14.02 -6.92 -8.09
CA LEU A 19 15.19 -6.86 -8.95
C LEU A 19 14.78 -7.09 -10.42
N LEU A 20 15.26 -6.26 -11.34
CA LEU A 20 15.27 -6.61 -12.76
C LEU A 20 16.11 -7.88 -12.91
N TRP A 21 15.47 -8.99 -13.28
CA TRP A 21 16.14 -10.29 -13.31
C TRP A 21 17.44 -10.21 -14.13
N PRO A 22 18.61 -10.56 -13.55
CA PRO A 22 19.89 -10.35 -14.21
C PRO A 22 19.97 -11.10 -15.55
N THR A 23 20.63 -10.48 -16.51
CA THR A 23 20.90 -11.08 -17.82
C THR A 23 22.39 -11.39 -18.00
N ILE A 24 22.68 -12.32 -18.89
CA ILE A 24 24.03 -12.67 -19.32
C ILE A 24 24.05 -12.66 -20.86
N GLU A 25 25.12 -12.14 -21.44
CA GLU A 25 25.38 -12.24 -22.87
C GLU A 25 26.17 -13.51 -23.16
N GLU A 26 25.60 -14.36 -24.00
CA GLU A 26 26.23 -15.60 -24.44
C GLU A 26 26.08 -15.69 -25.96
N ASN A 27 27.20 -15.65 -26.69
CA ASN A 27 27.23 -15.69 -28.15
C ASN A 27 26.38 -14.58 -28.83
N GLU A 28 26.55 -13.33 -28.42
CA GLU A 28 25.78 -12.16 -28.91
C GLU A 28 24.26 -12.23 -28.65
N VAL A 29 23.80 -13.19 -27.84
CA VAL A 29 22.41 -13.30 -27.40
C VAL A 29 22.31 -13.00 -25.91
N THR A 30 21.54 -11.98 -25.56
CA THR A 30 21.21 -11.65 -24.17
C THR A 30 20.10 -12.58 -23.68
N ARG A 31 20.35 -13.33 -22.60
CA ARG A 31 19.33 -14.17 -21.94
C ARG A 31 19.28 -13.93 -20.43
N PRO A 32 18.15 -14.18 -19.76
CA PRO A 32 18.08 -14.22 -18.30
C PRO A 32 19.05 -15.25 -17.72
N LYS A 33 19.72 -14.90 -16.61
CA LYS A 33 20.53 -15.85 -15.83
C LYS A 33 19.63 -16.92 -15.22
N ARG A 34 20.13 -18.15 -15.10
CA ARG A 34 19.54 -19.15 -14.21
C ARG A 34 19.86 -18.80 -12.76
N TYR A 35 19.06 -19.27 -11.81
CA TYR A 35 19.31 -19.02 -10.38
C TYR A 35 20.72 -19.47 -9.95
N SER A 36 21.22 -20.60 -10.48
CA SER A 36 22.57 -21.10 -10.22
C SER A 36 23.70 -20.23 -10.81
N GLU A 37 23.38 -19.33 -11.73
CA GLU A 37 24.32 -18.40 -12.37
C GLU A 37 24.34 -17.04 -11.64
N LEU A 38 23.52 -16.88 -10.60
CA LEU A 38 23.48 -15.68 -9.76
C LEU A 38 24.69 -15.65 -8.81
N SER A 39 25.22 -14.44 -8.62
CA SER A 39 26.09 -14.15 -7.50
C SER A 39 25.35 -14.32 -6.18
N THR A 40 26.08 -14.50 -5.09
CA THR A 40 25.51 -14.62 -3.74
C THR A 40 24.60 -13.45 -3.39
N THR A 41 24.95 -12.23 -3.78
CA THR A 41 24.14 -11.03 -3.52
C THR A 41 22.87 -10.99 -4.37
N GLU A 42 22.94 -11.38 -5.64
CA GLU A 42 21.76 -11.46 -6.52
C GLU A 42 20.77 -12.53 -6.02
N ALA A 43 21.28 -13.68 -5.56
CA ALA A 43 20.45 -14.74 -5.00
C ALA A 43 19.77 -14.32 -3.69
N ILE A 44 20.50 -13.67 -2.77
CA ILE A 44 19.92 -13.15 -1.52
C ILE A 44 18.82 -12.13 -1.81
N GLN A 45 19.03 -11.22 -2.76
CA GLN A 45 18.00 -10.25 -3.15
C GLN A 45 16.77 -10.94 -3.73
N ALA A 46 16.95 -11.88 -4.66
CA ALA A 46 15.84 -12.63 -5.26
C ALA A 46 15.01 -13.37 -4.19
N ASP A 47 15.66 -13.98 -3.21
CA ASP A 47 14.99 -14.63 -2.08
C ASP A 47 14.23 -13.62 -1.21
N CYS A 48 14.79 -12.43 -0.99
CA CYS A 48 14.12 -11.34 -0.26
C CYS A 48 12.89 -10.82 -1.02
N ASP A 49 12.97 -10.64 -2.35
CA ASP A 49 11.86 -10.19 -3.20
C ASP A 49 10.68 -11.18 -3.14
N VAL A 50 10.97 -12.48 -3.24
CA VAL A 50 9.96 -13.55 -3.12
C VAL A 50 9.34 -13.54 -1.73
N LYS A 51 10.15 -13.37 -0.69
CA LYS A 51 9.67 -13.31 0.70
C LYS A 51 8.80 -12.07 0.94
N ALA A 52 9.19 -10.91 0.44
CA ALA A 52 8.39 -9.68 0.51
C ALA A 52 7.01 -9.87 -0.15
N THR A 53 7.01 -10.44 -1.35
CA THR A 53 5.78 -10.75 -2.10
C THR A 53 4.86 -11.69 -1.31
N ASN A 54 5.40 -12.77 -0.76
CA ASN A 54 4.62 -13.73 0.03
C ASN A 54 4.03 -13.10 1.30
N ILE A 55 4.81 -12.28 2.01
CA ILE A 55 4.33 -11.58 3.22
C ILE A 55 3.17 -10.65 2.88
N ILE A 56 3.32 -9.85 1.82
CA ILE A 56 2.26 -8.94 1.37
C ILE A 56 0.99 -9.73 1.02
N LEU A 57 1.10 -10.75 0.16
CA LEU A 57 -0.06 -11.52 -0.29
C LEU A 57 -0.78 -12.25 0.85
N GLN A 58 -0.05 -12.77 1.84
CA GLN A 58 -0.63 -13.43 3.02
C GLN A 58 -1.39 -12.46 3.94
N GLY A 59 -1.01 -11.18 3.95
CA GLY A 59 -1.68 -10.14 4.73
C GLY A 59 -2.97 -9.59 4.11
N LEU A 60 -3.31 -9.98 2.88
CA LEU A 60 -4.45 -9.40 2.15
C LEU A 60 -5.78 -10.09 2.48
N PRO A 61 -6.88 -9.31 2.57
CA PRO A 61 -8.23 -9.87 2.48
C PRO A 61 -8.43 -10.64 1.16
N PRO A 62 -9.21 -11.74 1.15
CA PRO A 62 -9.44 -12.56 -0.04
C PRO A 62 -9.91 -11.78 -1.27
N GLU A 63 -10.74 -10.75 -1.06
CA GLU A 63 -11.29 -9.89 -2.12
C GLU A 63 -10.19 -9.06 -2.79
N VAL A 64 -9.27 -8.52 -1.98
CA VAL A 64 -8.13 -7.74 -2.48
C VAL A 64 -7.15 -8.67 -3.19
N TYR A 65 -6.85 -9.83 -2.59
CA TYR A 65 -5.96 -10.85 -3.18
C TYR A 65 -6.44 -11.25 -4.59
N ALA A 66 -7.72 -11.56 -4.75
CA ALA A 66 -8.29 -11.94 -6.05
C ALA A 66 -8.06 -10.88 -7.14
N LEU A 67 -8.14 -9.59 -6.77
CA LEU A 67 -7.96 -8.46 -7.70
C LEU A 67 -6.49 -8.21 -8.08
N VAL A 68 -5.55 -8.54 -7.19
CA VAL A 68 -4.13 -8.21 -7.37
C VAL A 68 -3.27 -9.41 -7.80
N SER A 69 -3.77 -10.65 -7.63
CA SER A 69 -3.05 -11.90 -7.88
C SER A 69 -2.40 -12.08 -9.27
N ASN A 70 -2.87 -11.35 -10.28
CA ASN A 70 -2.33 -11.42 -11.65
C ASN A 70 -1.09 -10.54 -11.90
N HIS A 71 -0.72 -9.66 -10.96
CA HIS A 71 0.42 -8.75 -11.13
C HIS A 71 1.73 -9.47 -10.81
N LYS A 72 2.70 -9.35 -11.72
CA LYS A 72 4.01 -10.02 -11.60
C LYS A 72 5.09 -9.14 -10.96
N VAL A 73 4.87 -7.83 -10.92
CA VAL A 73 5.83 -6.84 -10.41
C VAL A 73 5.37 -6.39 -9.02
N ILE A 74 6.18 -6.60 -7.98
CA ILE A 74 5.79 -6.31 -6.59
C ILE A 74 5.48 -4.82 -6.37
N LYS A 75 6.15 -3.92 -7.09
CA LYS A 75 5.86 -2.49 -7.04
C LYS A 75 4.45 -2.17 -7.54
N GLU A 76 4.09 -2.68 -8.72
CA GLU A 76 2.74 -2.49 -9.27
C GLU A 76 1.67 -3.13 -8.37
N LEU A 77 1.98 -4.32 -7.83
CA LEU A 77 1.13 -5.00 -6.85
C LEU A 77 0.89 -4.11 -5.63
N TRP A 78 1.95 -3.55 -5.06
CA TRP A 78 1.91 -2.70 -3.87
C TRP A 78 1.13 -1.40 -4.12
N GLU A 79 1.43 -0.70 -5.22
CA GLU A 79 0.68 0.50 -5.62
C GLU A 79 -0.81 0.21 -5.84
N ARG A 80 -1.15 -0.96 -6.40
CA ARG A 80 -2.54 -1.40 -6.58
C ARG A 80 -3.22 -1.72 -5.25
N ILE A 81 -2.52 -2.35 -4.31
CA ILE A 81 -3.04 -2.60 -2.95
C ILE A 81 -3.31 -1.27 -2.24
N GLN A 82 -2.38 -0.31 -2.31
CA GLN A 82 -2.56 1.03 -1.75
C GLN A 82 -3.81 1.68 -2.35
N LEU A 83 -3.97 1.63 -3.68
CA LEU A 83 -5.14 2.16 -4.36
C LEU A 83 -6.45 1.52 -3.89
N LEU A 84 -6.49 0.20 -3.73
CA LEU A 84 -7.70 -0.54 -3.35
C LEU A 84 -8.07 -0.30 -1.88
N MET A 85 -7.08 -0.20 -0.99
CA MET A 85 -7.31 -0.05 0.45
C MET A 85 -7.50 1.41 0.86
N GLN A 86 -6.73 2.33 0.29
CA GLN A 86 -6.73 3.75 0.66
C GLN A 86 -7.56 4.60 -0.31
N GLY A 87 -7.81 4.11 -1.53
CA GLY A 87 -8.43 4.87 -2.61
C GLY A 87 -7.41 5.64 -3.45
N THR A 88 -7.90 6.39 -4.43
CA THR A 88 -7.13 7.38 -5.19
C THR A 88 -7.05 8.72 -4.44
N LEU A 89 -6.11 9.59 -4.83
CA LEU A 89 -6.14 11.02 -4.46
C LEU A 89 -7.50 11.68 -4.78
N LEU A 90 -8.14 11.26 -5.89
CA LEU A 90 -9.47 11.74 -6.27
C LEU A 90 -10.53 11.33 -5.23
N THR A 91 -10.54 10.06 -4.80
CA THR A 91 -11.46 9.62 -3.74
C THR A 91 -11.14 10.26 -2.38
N LYS A 92 -9.88 10.63 -2.13
CA LYS A 92 -9.50 11.40 -0.94
C LYS A 92 -10.11 12.80 -1.00
N GLN A 93 -9.91 13.52 -2.09
CA GLN A 93 -10.46 14.86 -2.29
C GLN A 93 -12.00 14.87 -2.26
N GLU A 94 -12.65 13.88 -2.90
CA GLU A 94 -14.11 13.72 -2.83
C GLU A 94 -14.61 13.49 -1.41
N ARG A 95 -13.87 12.72 -0.60
CA ARG A 95 -14.20 12.50 0.83
C ARG A 95 -14.00 13.78 1.65
N GLU A 96 -12.90 14.49 1.44
CA GLU A 96 -12.65 15.79 2.09
C GLU A 96 -13.76 16.81 1.73
N CYS A 97 -14.16 16.92 0.46
CA CYS A 97 -15.26 17.80 0.05
C CYS A 97 -16.58 17.41 0.73
N LYS A 98 -16.90 16.12 0.83
CA LYS A 98 -18.10 15.65 1.54
C LYS A 98 -18.06 15.98 3.03
N LEU A 99 -16.90 15.82 3.67
CA LEU A 99 -16.74 16.13 5.09
C LEU A 99 -16.85 17.64 5.36
N TYR A 100 -16.30 18.49 4.50
CA TYR A 100 -16.53 19.94 4.58
C TYR A 100 -18.01 20.29 4.44
N ASP A 101 -18.71 19.72 3.46
CA ASP A 101 -20.13 19.95 3.26
C ASP A 101 -20.98 19.47 4.46
N GLU A 102 -20.62 18.33 5.05
CA GLU A 102 -21.28 17.81 6.26
C GLU A 102 -21.00 18.70 7.49
N PHE A 103 -19.79 19.22 7.63
CA PHE A 103 -19.41 20.15 8.68
C PHE A 103 -20.13 21.49 8.55
N ASP A 104 -20.14 22.09 7.36
CA ASP A 104 -20.84 23.35 7.10
C ASP A 104 -22.34 23.26 7.36
N LYS A 105 -22.93 22.09 7.06
CA LYS A 105 -24.35 21.80 7.30
C LYS A 105 -24.62 21.22 8.69
N PHE A 106 -23.60 21.09 9.55
CA PHE A 106 -23.75 20.42 10.82
C PHE A 106 -24.65 21.22 11.75
N ALA A 107 -25.82 20.67 12.05
CA ALA A 107 -26.80 21.31 12.89
C ALA A 107 -27.42 20.32 13.88
N TYR A 108 -27.97 20.89 14.95
CA TYR A 108 -28.78 20.16 15.92
C TYR A 108 -30.01 19.55 15.24
N LYS A 109 -30.25 18.26 15.47
CA LYS A 109 -31.45 17.58 14.96
C LYS A 109 -32.58 17.64 16.00
N LYS A 110 -33.79 17.94 15.55
CA LYS A 110 -34.97 17.98 16.44
C LYS A 110 -35.15 16.62 17.13
N GLY A 111 -35.17 16.62 18.46
CA GLY A 111 -35.32 15.42 19.28
C GLY A 111 -34.00 14.74 19.66
N GLU A 112 -32.86 15.29 19.24
CA GLU A 112 -31.53 14.82 19.62
C GLU A 112 -31.17 15.25 21.04
N SER A 113 -30.60 14.34 21.83
CA SER A 113 -30.02 14.71 23.13
C SER A 113 -28.69 15.43 22.96
N LEU A 114 -28.28 16.22 23.95
CA LEU A 114 -26.96 16.87 23.93
C LEU A 114 -25.81 15.86 23.78
N ARG A 115 -25.96 14.67 24.37
CA ARG A 115 -24.97 13.58 24.25
C ARG A 115 -24.86 13.05 22.83
N GLU A 116 -25.97 12.85 22.14
CA GLU A 116 -25.99 12.38 20.75
C GLU A 116 -25.41 13.43 19.80
N PHE A 117 -25.74 14.71 20.02
CA PHE A 117 -25.17 15.83 19.29
C PHE A 117 -23.64 15.85 19.42
N TYR A 118 -23.14 15.77 20.66
CA TYR A 118 -21.71 15.75 20.93
C TYR A 118 -21.03 14.55 20.27
N LEU A 119 -21.62 13.36 20.38
CA LEU A 119 -21.06 12.15 19.78
C LEU A 119 -20.94 12.28 18.26
N ARG A 120 -21.99 12.77 17.58
CA ARG A 120 -21.95 13.01 16.13
C ARG A 120 -20.89 14.03 15.74
N PHE A 121 -20.79 15.12 16.50
CA PHE A 121 -19.79 16.14 16.24
C PHE A 121 -18.36 15.60 16.41
N SER A 122 -18.11 14.83 17.47
CA SER A 122 -16.82 14.19 17.70
C SER A 122 -16.46 13.18 16.61
N LEU A 123 -17.42 12.38 16.13
CA LEU A 123 -17.20 11.46 15.01
C LEU A 123 -16.81 12.22 13.74
N LEU A 124 -17.54 13.28 13.40
CA LEU A 124 -17.23 14.11 12.26
C LEU A 124 -15.82 14.72 12.35
N LEU A 125 -15.45 15.28 13.52
CA LEU A 125 -14.10 15.81 13.72
C LEU A 125 -13.01 14.74 13.63
N ASN A 126 -13.27 13.54 14.16
CA ASN A 126 -12.32 12.43 14.04
C ASN A 126 -12.12 12.04 12.58
N ASP A 127 -13.20 11.94 11.80
CA ASP A 127 -13.12 11.63 10.37
C ASP A 127 -12.37 12.71 9.60
N MET A 128 -12.58 14.00 9.91
CA MET A 128 -11.80 15.11 9.33
C MET A 128 -10.31 15.05 9.71
N ASN A 129 -10.00 14.68 10.96
CA ASN A 129 -8.62 14.55 11.44
C ASN A 129 -7.85 13.43 10.74
N ILE A 130 -8.50 12.32 10.36
CA ILE A 130 -7.87 11.23 9.59
C ILE A 130 -7.23 11.76 8.30
N TYR A 131 -7.82 12.81 7.70
CA TYR A 131 -7.32 13.41 6.47
C TYR A 131 -6.42 14.65 6.70
N ASN A 132 -6.14 15.02 7.96
CA ASN A 132 -5.44 16.24 8.35
C ASN A 132 -6.10 17.52 7.79
N MET A 133 -7.43 17.55 7.72
CA MET A 133 -8.18 18.72 7.24
C MET A 133 -8.03 19.88 8.23
N LYS A 134 -7.93 21.11 7.71
CA LYS A 134 -7.90 22.33 8.51
C LYS A 134 -9.28 22.99 8.49
N LEU A 135 -9.76 23.36 9.66
CA LEU A 135 -10.93 24.23 9.84
C LEU A 135 -10.37 25.65 10.01
N GLU A 136 -10.58 26.50 9.01
CA GLU A 136 -10.19 27.92 9.05
C GLU A 136 -11.29 28.78 9.67
#